data_AF-A0AAD8UA99-F1
#
_entry.id   AF-A0AAD8UA99-F1
#
_cell.length_a   1.000
_cell.length_b   1.000
_cell.length_c   1.000
_cell.angle_alpha   90.00
_cell.angle_beta   90.00
_cell.angle_gamma   90.00
#
_symmetry.space_group_name_H-M   'P 1'
#
loop_
_entity.id
_entity.type
_entity.pdbx_description
1 polymer ?
#
loop_
_entity_poly.entity_id
_entity_poly.type
_entity_poly.pdbx_seq_one_letter_code
_entity_poly.pdbx_strand_id
1 'polypeptide(L)'
;MISSELERQTPLPNEKSVSTGPVLVPNSPSLSEEQHDVDENLPPRDSGRLAWTSLIAISVIAMATWGFGATQGVFREYYFKTPPLQGNQLVASTGLLVVVSTIKGLLQTLPPFLLKIITAYPHYRGYMMWSGMVLVVASSIGAAFSTTAVQVIMTQGLMYGFSSGLLFAPCLTFVDEWFLKRRGLANGIFFGAPNIAAAGLSPIFSVLLKRFGPRTTLIGWAVFTAVIISLGILSVRPRRTSKSEMEAAARQSSSVTRVFKKPVFWLFVFSMTLQSLANNLPANYLPSYATDLGISPEKGALLVTFLSLFGIIGQISLGALTDAIGPLIPMLLSTLVSSFAVFVVWGLGRYYWNMVITSVLFGAFAFSFMVLRSHMAAIAVDDPERPAEELFVSGILLFTRGVIGVASGYIAAAVLQNSENIGVQPGYGAGKWRSFIILLGATMTAATLGAFGLLKKRKTT
;
A
#
# COMPACT_ATOMS: atom_id res chain seq x y z
N MET A 1 88.87 -26.83 34.28
CA MET A 1 88.66 -25.50 33.65
C MET A 1 89.28 -25.58 32.26
N ILE A 2 88.46 -25.95 31.29
CA ILE A 2 88.75 -26.39 29.92
C ILE A 2 87.87 -25.49 29.04
N SER A 3 88.24 -24.92 27.90
CA SER A 3 89.47 -24.86 27.11
C SER A 3 89.21 -23.78 26.04
N SER A 4 90.29 -23.23 25.49
CA SER A 4 90.29 -22.48 24.24
C SER A 4 90.04 -23.38 23.03
N GLU A 5 89.48 -22.74 21.99
CA GLU A 5 89.59 -22.98 20.55
C GLU A 5 88.45 -23.63 19.72
N LEU A 6 88.04 -22.80 18.74
CA LEU A 6 87.48 -23.04 17.40
C LEU A 6 86.10 -23.72 17.25
N GLU A 7 85.12 -22.92 16.82
CA GLU A 7 84.46 -23.15 15.51
C GLU A 7 83.73 -21.90 14.98
N ARG A 8 83.79 -21.74 13.65
CA ARG A 8 83.10 -20.72 12.82
C ARG A 8 81.60 -21.02 12.74
N GLN A 9 80.73 -20.00 12.67
CA GLN A 9 79.84 -19.74 11.52
C GLN A 9 78.91 -18.50 11.71
N THR A 10 79.05 -17.57 10.75
CA THR A 10 78.09 -16.61 10.16
C THR A 10 77.33 -15.56 11.02
N PRO A 11 77.60 -14.26 10.81
CA PRO A 11 76.65 -13.19 11.12
C PRO A 11 75.63 -13.00 9.97
N LEU A 12 74.37 -12.76 10.35
CA LEU A 12 73.26 -12.40 9.47
C LEU A 12 73.58 -11.15 8.62
N PRO A 13 73.19 -11.06 7.34
CA PRO A 13 73.51 -9.90 6.51
C PRO A 13 72.61 -8.71 6.83
N ASN A 14 73.27 -7.57 6.99
CA ASN A 14 72.75 -6.20 7.05
C ASN A 14 71.66 -5.89 6.02
N GLU A 15 70.71 -5.07 6.47
CA GLU A 15 69.80 -4.25 5.68
C GLU A 15 70.46 -3.70 4.41
N LYS A 16 70.02 -4.20 3.25
CA LYS A 16 70.08 -3.46 2.01
C LYS A 16 68.68 -2.91 1.75
N SER A 17 68.60 -1.60 1.73
CA SER A 17 67.47 -0.79 1.29
C SER A 17 66.91 -1.30 -0.03
N VAL A 18 65.79 -2.00 0.02
CA VAL A 18 64.94 -2.20 -1.15
C VAL A 18 64.22 -0.88 -1.39
N SER A 19 64.64 -0.18 -2.45
CA SER A 19 63.88 0.90 -3.07
C SER A 19 62.53 0.34 -3.51
N THR A 20 61.52 0.45 -2.65
CA THR A 20 60.13 0.33 -3.06
C THR A 20 59.78 1.56 -3.88
N GLY A 21 59.83 1.43 -5.21
CA GLY A 21 59.11 2.35 -6.08
C GLY A 21 57.64 2.44 -5.65
N PRO A 22 56.93 3.54 -5.93
CA PRO A 22 55.55 3.68 -5.52
C PRO A 22 54.77 2.50 -6.11
N VAL A 23 54.25 1.64 -5.23
CA VAL A 23 53.26 0.65 -5.60
C VAL A 23 52.09 1.46 -6.14
N LEU A 24 51.92 1.45 -7.46
CA LEU A 24 50.68 1.85 -8.11
C LEU A 24 49.62 0.88 -7.62
N VAL A 25 49.02 1.20 -6.47
CA VAL A 25 47.71 0.67 -6.10
C VAL A 25 46.81 1.11 -7.26
N PRO A 26 46.19 0.20 -8.00
CA PRO A 26 45.15 0.60 -8.94
C PRO A 26 44.14 1.37 -8.08
N ASN A 27 43.90 2.64 -8.39
CA ASN A 27 42.77 3.38 -7.83
C ASN A 27 41.50 2.64 -8.29
N SER A 28 41.13 1.58 -7.58
CA SER A 28 39.76 1.08 -7.61
C SER A 28 38.94 2.25 -7.08
N PRO A 29 38.05 2.84 -7.89
CA PRO A 29 37.23 3.95 -7.44
C PRO A 29 36.57 3.55 -6.12
N SER A 30 36.63 4.44 -5.14
CA SER A 30 35.87 4.22 -3.91
C SER A 30 34.40 3.99 -4.29
N LEU A 31 33.67 3.12 -3.58
CA LEU A 31 32.24 2.87 -3.85
C LEU A 31 31.44 4.17 -3.98
N SER A 32 31.85 5.21 -3.24
CA SER A 32 31.36 6.58 -3.28
C SER A 32 31.61 7.33 -4.60
N GLU A 33 32.77 7.17 -5.24
CA GLU A 33 33.10 7.79 -6.54
C GLU A 33 32.38 7.09 -7.69
N GLU A 34 32.32 5.75 -7.67
CA GLU A 34 31.53 4.96 -8.64
C GLU A 34 30.03 5.27 -8.55
N GLN A 35 29.50 5.54 -7.36
CA GLN A 35 28.11 5.93 -7.15
C GLN A 35 27.81 7.37 -7.62
N HIS A 36 28.76 8.29 -7.50
CA HIS A 36 28.59 9.68 -7.96
C HIS A 36 28.51 9.75 -9.49
N ASP A 37 29.42 9.07 -10.19
CA ASP A 37 29.47 9.01 -11.66
C ASP A 37 28.25 8.29 -12.27
N VAL A 38 27.67 7.33 -11.56
CA VAL A 38 26.46 6.62 -12.00
C VAL A 38 25.19 7.46 -11.79
N ASP A 39 25.03 8.18 -10.67
CA ASP A 39 23.82 8.99 -10.45
C ASP A 39 23.80 10.27 -11.30
N GLU A 40 24.97 10.77 -11.77
CA GLU A 40 25.08 11.93 -12.68
C GLU A 40 24.59 11.62 -14.11
N ASN A 41 24.69 10.36 -14.55
CA ASN A 41 24.22 9.90 -15.86
C ASN A 41 22.73 9.49 -15.90
N LEU A 42 22.05 9.45 -14.75
CA LEU A 42 20.63 9.07 -14.68
C LEU A 42 19.70 10.29 -14.91
N PRO A 43 18.49 10.09 -15.46
CA PRO A 43 17.55 11.18 -15.63
C PRO A 43 17.22 11.84 -14.29
N PRO A 44 16.98 13.18 -14.29
CA PRO A 44 16.83 13.95 -13.06
C PRO A 44 15.70 13.43 -12.19
N ARG A 45 15.95 13.36 -10.87
CA ARG A 45 14.93 12.99 -9.87
C ARG A 45 13.91 14.12 -9.72
N ASP A 46 12.67 13.76 -9.38
CA ASP A 46 11.57 14.68 -9.03
C ASP A 46 11.14 15.71 -10.10
N SER A 47 11.84 15.76 -11.24
CA SER A 47 11.67 16.76 -12.28
C SER A 47 11.91 16.13 -13.66
N GLY A 48 11.02 16.43 -14.61
CA GLY A 48 11.12 15.92 -15.98
C GLY A 48 9.87 15.18 -16.44
N ARG A 49 9.61 15.25 -17.76
CA ARG A 49 8.42 14.66 -18.39
C ARG A 49 8.33 13.16 -18.12
N LEU A 50 9.47 12.46 -18.12
CA LEU A 50 9.54 11.00 -17.94
C LEU A 50 9.08 10.55 -16.54
N ALA A 51 9.39 11.31 -15.49
CA ALA A 51 8.95 10.99 -14.13
C ALA A 51 7.42 11.09 -14.00
N TRP A 52 6.83 12.16 -14.53
CA TRP A 52 5.39 12.40 -14.48
C TRP A 52 4.60 11.46 -15.39
N THR A 53 5.09 11.15 -16.61
CA THR A 53 4.43 10.16 -17.47
C THR A 53 4.48 8.77 -16.86
N SER A 54 5.59 8.40 -16.22
CA SER A 54 5.71 7.12 -15.52
C SER A 54 4.77 7.07 -14.31
N LEU A 55 4.64 8.17 -13.55
CA LEU A 55 3.69 8.28 -12.44
C LEU A 55 2.24 8.13 -12.90
N ILE A 56 1.86 8.75 -14.02
CA ILE A 56 0.51 8.60 -14.58
C ILE A 56 0.28 7.15 -15.02
N ALA A 57 1.25 6.53 -15.71
CA ALA A 57 1.14 5.15 -16.17
C ALA A 57 0.95 4.16 -15.02
N ILE A 58 1.77 4.22 -13.96
CA ILE A 58 1.60 3.36 -12.78
C ILE A 58 0.32 3.68 -12.00
N SER A 59 -0.14 4.94 -11.97
CA SER A 59 -1.41 5.32 -11.34
C SER A 59 -2.61 4.72 -12.09
N VAL A 60 -2.55 4.66 -13.42
CA VAL A 60 -3.57 4.01 -14.25
C VAL A 60 -3.60 2.50 -14.01
N ILE A 61 -2.43 1.85 -13.87
CA ILE A 61 -2.36 0.43 -13.47
C ILE A 61 -2.94 0.23 -12.06
N ALA A 62 -2.67 1.13 -11.13
CA ALA A 62 -3.24 1.10 -9.79
C ALA A 62 -4.76 1.28 -9.81
N MET A 63 -5.29 2.16 -10.66
CA MET A 63 -6.74 2.33 -10.86
C MET A 63 -7.40 1.04 -11.33
N ALA A 64 -6.81 0.36 -12.31
CA ALA A 64 -7.36 -0.88 -12.83
C ALA A 64 -7.37 -2.00 -11.77
N THR A 65 -6.31 -2.11 -10.96
CA THR A 65 -6.17 -3.18 -9.97
C THR A 65 -6.94 -2.92 -8.68
N TRP A 66 -6.88 -1.72 -8.11
CA TRP A 66 -7.60 -1.38 -6.88
C TRP A 66 -9.07 -1.04 -7.13
N GLY A 67 -9.37 -0.43 -8.29
CA GLY A 67 -10.70 0.04 -8.64
C GLY A 67 -11.73 -1.09 -8.75
N PHE A 68 -11.33 -2.24 -9.29
CA PHE A 68 -12.23 -3.41 -9.37
C PHE A 68 -12.69 -3.86 -7.99
N GLY A 69 -11.83 -3.80 -6.97
CA GLY A 69 -12.17 -4.13 -5.59
C GLY A 69 -13.29 -3.25 -5.01
N ALA A 70 -13.40 -1.99 -5.44
CA ALA A 70 -14.48 -1.10 -5.02
C ALA A 70 -15.86 -1.46 -5.62
N THR A 71 -15.87 -2.14 -6.77
CA THR A 71 -17.10 -2.52 -7.49
C THR A 71 -17.75 -3.80 -6.96
N GLN A 72 -17.03 -4.55 -6.12
CA GLN A 72 -17.45 -5.85 -5.62
C GLN A 72 -18.81 -5.78 -4.89
N GLY A 73 -19.13 -4.67 -4.22
CA GLY A 73 -20.44 -4.47 -3.59
C GLY A 73 -21.62 -4.65 -4.56
N VAL A 74 -21.46 -4.16 -5.81
CA VAL A 74 -22.45 -4.30 -6.88
C VAL A 74 -22.56 -5.75 -7.35
N PHE A 75 -21.42 -6.42 -7.53
CA PHE A 75 -21.39 -7.84 -7.92
C PHE A 75 -22.06 -8.74 -6.88
N ARG A 76 -21.86 -8.50 -5.59
CA ARG A 76 -22.57 -9.23 -4.52
C ARG A 76 -24.07 -9.09 -4.63
N GLU A 77 -24.56 -7.87 -4.76
CA GLU A 77 -26.00 -7.63 -4.83
C GLU A 77 -26.61 -8.35 -6.05
N TYR A 78 -25.92 -8.28 -7.19
CA TYR A 78 -26.34 -8.96 -8.40
C TYR A 78 -26.33 -10.49 -8.26
N TYR A 79 -25.24 -11.09 -7.75
CA TYR A 79 -25.14 -12.54 -7.55
C TYR A 79 -26.13 -13.07 -6.51
N PHE A 80 -26.44 -12.29 -5.48
CA PHE A 80 -27.42 -12.69 -4.48
C PHE A 80 -28.86 -12.73 -5.02
N LYS A 81 -29.16 -11.90 -6.04
CA LYS A 81 -30.50 -11.79 -6.63
C LYS A 81 -30.71 -12.70 -7.85
N THR A 82 -29.65 -13.26 -8.44
CA THR A 82 -29.71 -13.94 -9.74
C THR A 82 -29.24 -15.41 -9.65
N PRO A 83 -29.95 -16.37 -10.26
CA PRO A 83 -29.45 -17.75 -10.39
C PRO A 83 -28.08 -17.78 -11.11
N PRO A 84 -27.15 -18.69 -10.75
CA PRO A 84 -27.28 -19.86 -9.87
C PRO A 84 -26.98 -19.60 -8.37
N LEU A 85 -26.61 -18.37 -7.99
CA LEU A 85 -26.11 -18.04 -6.64
C LEU A 85 -27.17 -17.39 -5.73
N GLN A 86 -28.42 -17.36 -6.18
CA GLN A 86 -29.53 -16.76 -5.46
C GLN A 86 -29.68 -17.34 -4.05
N GLY A 87 -29.75 -16.48 -3.04
CA GLY A 87 -29.95 -16.89 -1.65
C GLY A 87 -28.78 -17.65 -0.99
N ASN A 88 -27.64 -17.82 -1.69
CA ASN A 88 -26.50 -18.52 -1.14
C ASN A 88 -25.88 -17.72 0.02
N GLN A 89 -25.97 -18.26 1.24
CA GLN A 89 -25.41 -17.60 2.43
C GLN A 89 -23.90 -17.36 2.29
N LEU A 90 -23.16 -18.21 1.59
CA LEU A 90 -21.74 -18.02 1.35
C LEU A 90 -21.49 -16.77 0.48
N VAL A 91 -22.42 -16.36 -0.39
CA VAL A 91 -22.36 -15.07 -1.12
C VAL A 91 -22.90 -13.91 -0.26
N ALA A 92 -23.89 -14.20 0.59
CA ALA A 92 -24.61 -13.21 1.40
C ALA A 92 -23.86 -12.77 2.69
N SER A 93 -23.23 -13.68 3.43
CA SER A 93 -22.59 -13.45 4.72
C SER A 93 -21.06 -13.45 4.67
N THR A 94 -20.43 -14.28 3.81
CA THR A 94 -18.97 -14.52 3.89
C THR A 94 -18.20 -14.17 2.62
N GLY A 95 -18.77 -14.28 1.42
CA GLY A 95 -18.00 -14.39 0.17
C GLY A 95 -17.40 -13.10 -0.35
N LEU A 96 -18.03 -11.94 -0.11
CA LEU A 96 -17.62 -10.71 -0.79
C LEU A 96 -16.86 -9.70 0.10
N LEU A 97 -17.10 -9.69 1.41
CA LEU A 97 -16.18 -9.05 2.35
C LEU A 97 -14.82 -9.75 2.33
N VAL A 98 -14.82 -11.08 2.18
CA VAL A 98 -13.59 -11.85 1.98
C VAL A 98 -12.97 -11.53 0.64
N VAL A 99 -13.70 -11.49 -0.47
CA VAL A 99 -13.12 -11.11 -1.77
C VAL A 99 -12.49 -9.70 -1.73
N VAL A 100 -13.17 -8.67 -1.21
CA VAL A 100 -12.59 -7.33 -1.10
C VAL A 100 -11.39 -7.29 -0.16
N SER A 101 -11.49 -7.97 0.98
CA SER A 101 -10.43 -7.98 1.99
C SER A 101 -9.26 -8.89 1.57
N THR A 102 -9.50 -9.91 0.76
CA THR A 102 -8.49 -10.81 0.15
C THR A 102 -7.82 -10.14 -1.04
N ILE A 103 -8.55 -9.40 -1.90
CA ILE A 103 -7.94 -8.57 -2.95
C ILE A 103 -7.03 -7.53 -2.30
N LYS A 104 -7.56 -6.71 -1.40
CA LYS A 104 -6.78 -5.67 -0.70
C LYS A 104 -5.68 -6.25 0.17
N GLY A 105 -5.97 -7.38 0.82
CA GLY A 105 -5.06 -8.12 1.68
C GLY A 105 -3.88 -8.68 0.91
N LEU A 106 -4.11 -9.54 -0.09
CA LEU A 106 -3.05 -10.12 -0.91
C LEU A 106 -2.25 -9.05 -1.66
N LEU A 107 -2.91 -8.02 -2.17
CA LEU A 107 -2.25 -6.90 -2.82
C LEU A 107 -1.19 -6.26 -1.91
N GLN A 108 -1.47 -6.15 -0.61
CA GLN A 108 -0.61 -5.51 0.37
C GLN A 108 0.29 -6.48 1.15
N THR A 109 -0.05 -7.77 1.18
CA THR A 109 0.72 -8.85 1.84
C THR A 109 1.84 -9.42 0.96
N LEU A 110 1.73 -9.37 -0.37
CA LEU A 110 2.78 -9.83 -1.27
C LEU A 110 4.03 -8.92 -1.38
N PRO A 111 3.93 -7.57 -1.26
CA PRO A 111 5.05 -6.65 -1.35
C PRO A 111 6.35 -7.01 -0.62
N PRO A 112 6.45 -7.42 0.66
CA PRO A 112 7.76 -7.71 1.26
C PRO A 112 8.51 -8.85 0.54
N PHE A 113 7.80 -9.86 0.03
CA PHE A 113 8.39 -10.98 -0.70
C PHE A 113 8.76 -10.56 -2.11
N LEU A 114 7.84 -9.89 -2.80
CA LEU A 114 8.04 -9.43 -4.17
C LEU A 114 9.11 -8.35 -4.26
N LEU A 115 9.15 -7.40 -3.31
CA LEU A 115 10.16 -6.36 -3.24
C LEU A 115 11.53 -6.96 -2.96
N LYS A 116 11.64 -8.00 -2.13
CA LYS A 116 12.91 -8.74 -1.95
C LYS A 116 13.39 -9.41 -3.25
N ILE A 117 12.47 -9.97 -4.04
CA ILE A 117 12.81 -10.54 -5.36
C ILE A 117 13.24 -9.42 -6.32
N ILE A 118 12.51 -8.30 -6.31
CA ILE A 118 12.77 -7.13 -7.16
C ILE A 118 14.10 -6.47 -6.82
N THR A 119 14.50 -6.41 -5.54
CA THR A 119 15.80 -5.88 -5.14
C THR A 119 16.93 -6.84 -5.47
N ALA A 120 16.74 -8.15 -5.31
CA ALA A 120 17.74 -9.15 -5.65
C ALA A 120 17.93 -9.32 -7.17
N TYR A 121 16.84 -9.25 -7.94
CA TYR A 121 16.85 -9.44 -9.38
C TYR A 121 16.00 -8.37 -10.10
N PRO A 122 16.53 -7.13 -10.24
CA PRO A 122 15.74 -6.03 -10.76
C PRO A 122 15.26 -6.20 -12.21
N HIS A 123 15.90 -7.06 -13.00
CA HIS A 123 15.50 -7.37 -14.39
C HIS A 123 14.19 -8.16 -14.48
N TYR A 124 13.74 -8.80 -13.40
CA TYR A 124 12.45 -9.51 -13.38
C TYR A 124 11.24 -8.60 -13.26
N ARG A 125 11.41 -7.30 -12.95
CA ARG A 125 10.30 -6.35 -12.74
C ARG A 125 9.31 -6.33 -13.90
N GLY A 126 9.81 -6.26 -15.14
CA GLY A 126 8.96 -6.25 -16.34
C GLY A 126 8.17 -7.56 -16.50
N TYR A 127 8.83 -8.71 -16.33
CA TYR A 127 8.19 -10.03 -16.39
C TYR A 127 7.13 -10.22 -15.30
N MET A 128 7.35 -9.66 -14.11
CA MET A 128 6.36 -9.65 -13.02
C MET A 128 5.11 -8.85 -13.40
N MET A 129 5.26 -7.70 -14.05
CA MET A 129 4.10 -6.90 -14.48
C MET A 129 3.33 -7.59 -15.61
N TRP A 130 4.00 -8.14 -16.61
CA TRP A 130 3.33 -8.88 -17.69
C TRP A 130 2.63 -10.14 -17.19
N SER A 131 3.24 -10.90 -16.28
CA SER A 131 2.59 -12.06 -15.67
C SER A 131 1.38 -11.66 -14.82
N GLY A 132 1.48 -10.55 -14.08
CA GLY A 132 0.35 -9.94 -13.37
C GLY A 132 -0.79 -9.53 -14.31
N MET A 133 -0.49 -8.95 -15.48
CA MET A 133 -1.49 -8.61 -16.49
C MET A 133 -2.19 -9.87 -17.03
N VAL A 134 -1.44 -10.89 -17.45
CA VAL A 134 -2.03 -12.13 -17.96
C VAL A 134 -2.93 -12.78 -16.90
N LEU A 135 -2.50 -12.76 -15.64
CA LEU A 135 -3.25 -13.35 -14.54
C LEU A 135 -4.51 -12.54 -14.17
N VAL A 136 -4.48 -11.21 -14.28
CA VAL A 136 -5.69 -10.38 -14.04
C VAL A 136 -6.74 -10.60 -15.13
N VAL A 137 -6.30 -10.81 -16.37
CA VAL A 137 -7.18 -11.15 -17.50
C VAL A 137 -7.75 -12.55 -17.32
N ALA A 138 -6.90 -13.53 -17.01
CA ALA A 138 -7.33 -14.90 -16.78
C ALA A 138 -8.28 -15.03 -15.59
N SER A 139 -8.07 -14.27 -14.50
CA SER A 139 -8.99 -14.25 -13.35
C SER A 139 -10.34 -13.63 -13.69
N SER A 140 -10.36 -12.54 -14.48
CA SER A 140 -11.59 -11.89 -14.92
C SER A 140 -12.39 -12.78 -15.88
N ILE A 141 -11.73 -13.46 -16.82
CA ILE A 141 -12.36 -14.44 -17.71
C ILE A 141 -12.84 -15.65 -16.91
N GLY A 142 -12.02 -16.22 -16.02
CA GLY A 142 -12.43 -17.34 -15.16
C GLY A 142 -13.64 -17.01 -14.28
N ALA A 143 -13.71 -15.77 -13.78
CA ALA A 143 -14.87 -15.28 -13.04
C ALA A 143 -16.13 -15.22 -13.92
N ALA A 144 -16.00 -14.91 -15.22
CA ALA A 144 -17.12 -14.85 -16.17
C ALA A 144 -17.81 -16.21 -16.39
N PHE A 145 -17.11 -17.32 -16.12
CA PHE A 145 -17.60 -18.69 -16.25
C PHE A 145 -17.86 -19.37 -14.90
N SER A 146 -17.75 -18.64 -13.79
CA SER A 146 -17.94 -19.20 -12.45
C SER A 146 -19.43 -19.46 -12.18
N THR A 147 -19.76 -20.68 -11.78
CA THR A 147 -21.13 -21.12 -11.45
C THR A 147 -21.32 -21.33 -9.95
N THR A 148 -20.24 -21.41 -9.17
CA THR A 148 -20.28 -21.60 -7.72
C THR A 148 -19.66 -20.42 -6.96
N ALA A 149 -20.11 -20.19 -5.73
CA ALA A 149 -19.57 -19.13 -4.88
C ALA A 149 -18.05 -19.28 -4.64
N VAL A 150 -17.59 -20.53 -4.48
CA VAL A 150 -16.17 -20.85 -4.30
C VAL A 150 -15.36 -20.47 -5.54
N GLN A 151 -15.86 -20.75 -6.75
CA GLN A 151 -15.19 -20.34 -7.98
C GLN A 151 -15.08 -18.81 -8.09
N VAL A 152 -16.13 -18.07 -7.73
CA VAL A 152 -16.10 -16.60 -7.70
C VAL A 152 -15.07 -16.09 -6.68
N ILE A 153 -15.00 -16.69 -5.49
CA ILE A 153 -14.03 -16.31 -4.46
C ILE A 153 -12.60 -16.60 -4.91
N MET A 154 -12.36 -17.75 -5.55
CA MET A 154 -11.05 -18.13 -6.05
C MET A 154 -10.59 -17.24 -7.20
N THR A 155 -11.48 -16.93 -8.14
CA THR A 155 -11.15 -16.11 -9.32
C THR A 155 -11.09 -14.63 -9.00
N GLN A 156 -12.18 -14.03 -8.49
CA GLN A 156 -12.25 -12.60 -8.19
C GLN A 156 -11.51 -12.21 -6.90
N GLY A 157 -11.36 -13.12 -5.93
CA GLY A 157 -10.66 -12.84 -4.67
C GLY A 157 -9.19 -13.19 -4.74
N LEU A 158 -8.88 -14.48 -4.74
CA LEU A 158 -7.51 -14.99 -4.60
C LEU A 158 -6.65 -14.69 -5.85
N MET A 159 -7.12 -15.11 -7.03
CA MET A 159 -6.36 -14.99 -8.27
C MET A 159 -6.21 -13.52 -8.70
N TYR A 160 -7.28 -12.74 -8.65
CA TYR A 160 -7.25 -11.29 -8.92
C TYR A 160 -6.43 -10.52 -7.87
N GLY A 161 -6.52 -10.89 -6.59
CA GLY A 161 -5.71 -10.30 -5.53
C GLY A 161 -4.21 -10.55 -5.72
N PHE A 162 -3.84 -11.78 -6.07
CA PHE A 162 -2.46 -12.15 -6.36
C PHE A 162 -1.93 -11.44 -7.61
N SER A 163 -2.69 -11.38 -8.70
CA SER A 163 -2.31 -10.64 -9.90
C SER A 163 -2.13 -9.14 -9.63
N SER A 164 -3.00 -8.57 -8.79
CA SER A 164 -2.90 -7.17 -8.39
C SER A 164 -1.65 -6.90 -7.55
N GLY A 165 -1.25 -7.84 -6.67
CA GLY A 165 0.02 -7.75 -5.93
C GLY A 165 1.26 -7.78 -6.84
N LEU A 166 1.26 -8.64 -7.87
CA LEU A 166 2.33 -8.70 -8.88
C LEU A 166 2.48 -7.40 -9.68
N LEU A 167 1.38 -6.70 -9.94
CA LEU A 167 1.37 -5.40 -10.61
C LEU A 167 1.73 -4.26 -9.66
N PHE A 168 1.27 -4.33 -8.41
CA PHE A 168 1.41 -3.27 -7.42
C PHE A 168 2.84 -3.12 -6.90
N ALA A 169 3.54 -4.22 -6.61
CA ALA A 169 4.90 -4.15 -6.05
C ALA A 169 5.90 -3.42 -6.97
N PRO A 170 5.99 -3.71 -8.29
CA PRO A 170 6.81 -2.92 -9.20
C PRO A 170 6.39 -1.45 -9.28
N CYS A 171 5.08 -1.16 -9.32
CA CYS A 171 4.58 0.22 -9.35
C CYS A 171 5.10 1.04 -8.15
N LEU A 172 5.11 0.46 -6.94
CA LEU A 172 5.68 1.11 -5.76
C LEU A 172 7.16 1.44 -5.93
N THR A 173 7.95 0.50 -6.48
CA THR A 173 9.37 0.74 -6.71
C THR A 173 9.60 1.90 -7.68
N PHE A 174 8.79 2.01 -8.73
CA PHE A 174 8.90 3.11 -9.68
C PHE A 174 8.58 4.47 -9.06
N VAL A 175 7.56 4.57 -8.19
CA VAL A 175 7.27 5.81 -7.46
C VAL A 175 8.48 6.21 -6.62
N ASP A 176 8.97 5.28 -5.80
CA ASP A 176 10.03 5.56 -4.83
C ASP A 176 11.41 5.78 -5.52
N GLU A 177 11.62 5.28 -6.75
CA GLU A 177 12.84 5.51 -7.57
C GLU A 177 12.87 6.87 -8.28
N TRP A 178 11.72 7.34 -8.77
CA TRP A 178 11.62 8.59 -9.53
C TRP A 178 11.50 9.82 -8.62
N PHE A 179 10.91 9.66 -7.43
CA PHE A 179 10.59 10.78 -6.53
C PHE A 179 11.24 10.62 -5.15
N LEU A 180 12.17 11.52 -4.82
CA LEU A 180 12.81 11.59 -3.49
C LEU A 180 12.32 12.79 -2.68
N LYS A 181 12.39 13.98 -3.28
CA LYS A 181 12.01 15.26 -2.65
C LYS A 181 10.51 15.48 -2.67
N ARG A 182 9.81 14.98 -3.69
CA ARG A 182 8.34 15.06 -3.85
C ARG A 182 7.67 13.70 -3.64
N ARG A 183 8.26 12.86 -2.77
CA ARG A 183 7.83 11.48 -2.60
C ARG A 183 6.41 11.37 -2.03
N GLY A 184 6.03 12.28 -1.14
CA GLY A 184 4.72 12.36 -0.52
C GLY A 184 3.67 12.76 -1.55
N LEU A 185 3.92 13.79 -2.35
CA LEU A 185 3.04 14.18 -3.45
C LEU A 185 2.86 13.05 -4.48
N ALA A 186 3.95 12.40 -4.89
CA ALA A 186 3.90 11.30 -5.85
C ALA A 186 3.13 10.09 -5.30
N ASN A 187 3.38 9.70 -4.05
CA ASN A 187 2.59 8.66 -3.37
C ASN A 187 1.12 9.09 -3.21
N GLY A 188 0.84 10.38 -2.97
CA GLY A 188 -0.51 10.93 -2.90
C GLY A 188 -1.29 10.79 -4.19
N ILE A 189 -0.67 11.10 -5.34
CA ILE A 189 -1.28 10.92 -6.66
C ILE A 189 -1.50 9.42 -6.95
N PHE A 190 -0.49 8.60 -6.69
CA PHE A 190 -0.53 7.15 -6.93
C PHE A 190 -1.62 6.44 -6.12
N PHE A 191 -1.72 6.70 -4.81
CA PHE A 191 -2.76 6.12 -3.95
C PHE A 191 -4.12 6.81 -4.10
N GLY A 192 -4.13 8.05 -4.57
CA GLY A 192 -5.33 8.82 -4.93
C GLY A 192 -6.05 8.27 -6.14
N ALA A 193 -5.32 7.85 -7.17
CA ALA A 193 -5.90 7.43 -8.44
C ALA A 193 -6.97 6.32 -8.31
N PRO A 194 -6.77 5.23 -7.54
CA PRO A 194 -7.81 4.23 -7.27
C PRO A 194 -9.17 4.78 -6.79
N ASN A 195 -9.19 5.89 -6.05
CA ASN A 195 -10.45 6.46 -5.56
C ASN A 195 -11.29 7.08 -6.69
N ILE A 196 -10.67 7.48 -7.80
CA ILE A 196 -11.39 7.91 -9.02
C ILE A 196 -12.19 6.73 -9.58
N ALA A 197 -11.54 5.56 -9.66
CA ALA A 197 -12.17 4.33 -10.11
C ALA A 197 -13.26 3.87 -9.12
N ALA A 198 -13.03 4.00 -7.82
CA ALA A 198 -14.03 3.67 -6.79
C ALA A 198 -15.30 4.52 -6.87
N ALA A 199 -15.17 5.82 -7.17
CA ALA A 199 -16.30 6.73 -7.32
C ALA A 199 -17.13 6.46 -8.58
N GLY A 200 -16.48 6.12 -9.70
CA GLY A 200 -17.14 6.03 -11.01
C GLY A 200 -17.51 4.62 -11.48
N LEU A 201 -16.74 3.59 -11.13
CA LEU A 201 -16.94 2.25 -11.70
C LEU A 201 -18.20 1.56 -11.18
N SER A 202 -18.58 1.74 -9.91
CA SER A 202 -19.73 1.02 -9.33
C SER A 202 -21.06 1.29 -10.06
N PRO A 203 -21.44 2.54 -10.41
CA PRO A 203 -22.60 2.79 -11.27
C PRO A 203 -22.48 2.15 -12.66
N ILE A 204 -21.30 2.23 -13.29
CA ILE A 204 -21.04 1.67 -14.62
C ILE A 204 -21.27 0.16 -14.62
N PHE A 205 -20.68 -0.56 -13.65
CA PHE A 205 -20.89 -1.99 -13.48
C PHE A 205 -22.35 -2.32 -13.16
N SER A 206 -23.06 -1.49 -12.39
CA SER A 206 -24.48 -1.71 -12.10
C SER A 206 -25.33 -1.73 -13.38
N VAL A 207 -25.06 -0.81 -14.32
CA VAL A 207 -25.75 -0.75 -15.61
C VAL A 207 -25.34 -1.91 -16.52
N LEU A 208 -24.04 -2.19 -16.61
CA LEU A 208 -23.50 -3.28 -17.43
C LEU A 208 -24.05 -4.65 -17.00
N LEU A 209 -24.08 -4.92 -15.70
CA LEU A 209 -24.60 -6.17 -15.14
C LEU A 209 -26.10 -6.34 -15.40
N LYS A 210 -26.89 -5.27 -15.27
CA LYS A 210 -28.34 -5.31 -15.57
C LYS A 210 -28.63 -5.54 -17.06
N ARG A 211 -27.83 -4.96 -17.96
CA ARG A 211 -28.09 -5.01 -19.40
C ARG A 211 -27.48 -6.21 -20.11
N PHE A 212 -26.27 -6.61 -19.74
CA PHE A 212 -25.47 -7.61 -20.45
C PHE A 212 -25.12 -8.84 -19.61
N GLY A 213 -25.45 -8.84 -18.32
CA GLY A 213 -25.13 -9.91 -17.38
C GLY A 213 -23.66 -9.96 -16.94
N PRO A 214 -23.31 -10.86 -16.02
CA PRO A 214 -21.99 -10.92 -15.40
C PRO A 214 -20.91 -11.40 -16.37
N ARG A 215 -21.24 -12.37 -17.23
CA ARG A 215 -20.29 -12.96 -18.18
C ARG A 215 -19.74 -11.94 -19.17
N THR A 216 -20.62 -11.23 -19.87
CA THR A 216 -20.24 -10.20 -20.85
C THR A 216 -19.51 -9.04 -20.18
N THR A 217 -19.98 -8.63 -19.00
CA THR A 217 -19.37 -7.53 -18.23
C THR A 217 -17.94 -7.86 -17.80
N LEU A 218 -17.70 -9.08 -17.30
CA LEU A 218 -16.37 -9.51 -16.86
C LEU A 218 -15.41 -9.76 -18.01
N ILE A 219 -15.90 -10.27 -19.16
CA ILE A 219 -15.08 -10.38 -20.39
C ILE A 219 -14.71 -8.99 -20.90
N GLY A 220 -15.67 -8.06 -20.96
CA GLY A 220 -15.40 -6.66 -21.33
C GLY A 220 -14.38 -6.00 -20.39
N TRP A 221 -14.49 -6.24 -19.09
CA TRP A 221 -13.51 -5.79 -18.10
C TRP A 221 -12.13 -6.43 -18.31
N ALA A 222 -12.06 -7.72 -18.64
CA ALA A 222 -10.81 -8.40 -18.95
C ALA A 222 -10.09 -7.77 -20.15
N VAL A 223 -10.83 -7.47 -21.23
CA VAL A 223 -10.27 -6.80 -22.40
C VAL A 223 -9.82 -5.37 -22.07
N PHE A 224 -10.65 -4.61 -21.35
CA PHE A 224 -10.32 -3.26 -20.93
C PHE A 224 -9.05 -3.21 -20.07
N THR A 225 -8.96 -4.08 -19.06
CA THR A 225 -7.78 -4.16 -18.18
C THR A 225 -6.55 -4.66 -18.92
N ALA A 226 -6.67 -5.61 -19.86
CA ALA A 226 -5.57 -6.05 -20.71
C ALA A 226 -4.96 -4.88 -21.47
N VAL A 227 -5.79 -4.06 -22.14
CA VAL A 227 -5.33 -2.92 -22.93
C VAL A 227 -4.71 -1.85 -22.03
N ILE A 228 -5.42 -1.41 -21.00
CA ILE A 228 -4.99 -0.31 -20.13
C ILE A 228 -3.71 -0.67 -19.37
N ILE A 229 -3.60 -1.89 -18.84
CA ILE A 229 -2.40 -2.33 -18.13
C ILE A 229 -1.24 -2.51 -19.10
N SER A 230 -1.45 -3.06 -20.31
CA SER A 230 -0.39 -3.19 -21.31
C SER A 230 0.16 -1.83 -21.73
N LEU A 231 -0.72 -0.86 -22.03
CA LEU A 231 -0.32 0.51 -22.35
C LEU A 231 0.43 1.16 -21.17
N GLY A 232 -0.02 0.91 -19.94
CA GLY A 232 0.67 1.32 -18.73
C GLY A 232 2.09 0.75 -18.66
N ILE A 233 2.24 -0.57 -18.78
CA ILE A 233 3.53 -1.27 -18.71
C ILE A 233 4.49 -0.74 -19.78
N LEU A 234 4.02 -0.54 -21.01
CA LEU A 234 4.84 -0.01 -22.12
C LEU A 234 5.24 1.47 -21.90
N SER A 235 4.44 2.23 -21.17
CA SER A 235 4.69 3.65 -20.88
C SER A 235 5.60 3.87 -19.67
N VAL A 236 5.68 2.90 -18.76
CA VAL A 236 6.55 2.96 -17.59
C VAL A 236 8.00 2.84 -18.02
N ARG A 237 8.80 3.86 -17.72
CA ARG A 237 10.25 3.82 -17.94
C ARG A 237 10.98 3.60 -16.62
N PRO A 238 11.77 2.52 -16.47
CA PRO A 238 12.65 2.37 -15.31
C PRO A 238 13.69 3.49 -15.33
N ARG A 239 14.00 4.06 -14.16
CA ARG A 239 15.01 5.13 -14.05
C ARG A 239 16.42 4.58 -14.26
N ARG A 240 16.71 3.42 -13.67
CA ARG A 240 17.97 2.68 -13.87
C ARG A 240 17.79 1.74 -15.06
N THR A 241 18.57 1.95 -16.11
CA THR A 241 18.44 1.21 -17.37
C THR A 241 19.56 0.20 -17.57
N SER A 242 20.71 0.38 -16.92
CA SER A 242 21.82 -0.56 -17.06
C SER A 242 21.72 -1.71 -16.05
N LYS A 243 22.03 -2.92 -16.54
CA LYS A 243 22.13 -4.13 -15.73
C LYS A 243 23.18 -4.01 -14.62
N SER A 244 24.28 -3.27 -14.87
CA SER A 244 25.32 -3.02 -13.85
C SER A 244 24.82 -2.15 -12.70
N GLU A 245 24.06 -1.09 -13.00
CA GLU A 245 23.48 -0.17 -12.01
C GLU A 245 22.45 -0.89 -11.12
N MET A 246 21.70 -1.81 -11.73
CA MET A 246 20.71 -2.64 -11.05
C MET A 246 21.37 -3.68 -10.15
N GLU A 247 22.43 -4.33 -10.60
CA GLU A 247 23.18 -5.32 -9.81
C GLU A 247 24.00 -4.69 -8.67
N ALA A 248 24.56 -3.49 -8.87
CA ALA A 248 25.25 -2.75 -7.81
C ALA A 248 24.29 -2.39 -6.66
N ALA A 249 23.08 -1.94 -6.98
CA ALA A 249 22.04 -1.66 -5.99
C ALA A 249 21.54 -2.94 -5.26
N ALA A 250 21.54 -4.09 -5.93
CA ALA A 250 21.17 -5.38 -5.35
C ALA A 250 22.23 -5.89 -4.35
N ARG A 251 23.52 -5.71 -4.65
CA ARG A 251 24.65 -6.15 -3.82
C ARG A 251 24.71 -5.44 -2.45
N GLN A 252 24.17 -4.22 -2.35
CA GLN A 252 24.08 -3.48 -1.09
C GLN A 252 22.98 -3.99 -0.13
N SER A 253 22.15 -4.96 -0.53
CA SER A 253 21.01 -5.47 0.25
C SER A 253 21.40 -6.43 1.41
N SER A 254 22.56 -6.26 2.04
CA SER A 254 23.03 -7.14 3.12
C SER A 254 22.62 -6.66 4.52
N SER A 255 21.80 -7.49 5.19
CA SER A 255 21.39 -7.48 6.61
C SER A 255 20.36 -6.44 7.07
N VAL A 256 19.09 -6.73 6.76
CA VAL A 256 17.91 -5.94 7.20
C VAL A 256 17.55 -6.12 8.69
N THR A 257 18.33 -6.92 9.44
CA THR A 257 17.99 -7.28 10.83
C THR A 257 18.15 -6.13 11.81
N ARG A 258 18.92 -5.08 11.46
CA ARG A 258 19.19 -3.92 12.32
C ARG A 258 17.93 -3.11 12.59
N VAL A 259 17.05 -2.94 11.60
CA VAL A 259 15.87 -2.08 11.72
C VAL A 259 14.89 -2.61 12.78
N PHE A 260 14.78 -3.94 12.92
CA PHE A 260 13.92 -4.57 13.94
C PHE A 260 14.33 -4.26 15.39
N LYS A 261 15.57 -3.83 15.61
CA LYS A 261 16.05 -3.42 16.95
C LYS A 261 15.60 -2.00 17.32
N LYS A 262 15.16 -1.19 16.35
CA LYS A 262 14.77 0.20 16.61
C LYS A 262 13.32 0.27 17.11
N PRO A 263 13.03 0.95 18.24
CA PRO A 263 11.67 1.06 18.76
C PRO A 263 10.74 1.86 17.83
N VAL A 264 11.28 2.82 17.06
CA VAL A 264 10.52 3.61 16.09
C VAL A 264 9.86 2.74 15.01
N PHE A 265 10.54 1.65 14.60
CA PHE A 265 10.01 0.70 13.64
C PHE A 265 8.74 0.02 14.16
N TRP A 266 8.76 -0.48 15.40
CA TRP A 266 7.60 -1.14 15.99
C TRP A 266 6.43 -0.18 16.25
N LEU A 267 6.71 1.08 16.59
CA LEU A 267 5.67 2.12 16.69
C LEU A 267 4.99 2.39 15.34
N PHE A 268 5.75 2.38 14.25
CA PHE A 268 5.22 2.51 12.89
C PHE A 268 4.41 1.30 12.45
N VAL A 269 4.91 0.08 12.72
CA VAL A 269 4.17 -1.16 12.47
C VAL A 269 2.86 -1.15 13.25
N PHE A 270 2.88 -0.82 14.54
CA PHE A 270 1.71 -0.75 15.39
C PHE A 270 0.67 0.27 14.89
N SER A 271 1.12 1.48 14.55
CA SER A 271 0.27 2.53 14.00
C SER A 271 -0.39 2.11 12.68
N MET A 272 0.39 1.49 11.78
CA MET A 272 -0.11 0.99 10.50
C MET A 272 -1.12 -0.16 10.67
N THR A 273 -0.91 -1.07 11.62
CA THR A 273 -1.86 -2.13 12.00
C THR A 273 -3.21 -1.54 12.39
N LEU A 274 -3.22 -0.61 13.35
CA LEU A 274 -4.44 -0.02 13.87
C LEU A 274 -5.17 0.82 12.82
N GLN A 275 -4.44 1.58 12.01
CA GLN A 275 -5.00 2.26 10.85
C GLN A 275 -5.63 1.29 9.86
N SER A 276 -4.98 0.16 9.56
CA SER A 276 -5.54 -0.84 8.65
C SER A 276 -6.87 -1.40 9.14
N LEU A 277 -6.97 -1.64 10.46
CA LEU A 277 -8.15 -2.23 11.09
C LEU A 277 -9.40 -1.38 10.88
N ALA A 278 -9.29 -0.05 10.93
CA ALA A 278 -10.47 0.82 10.84
C ALA A 278 -10.60 1.59 9.51
N ASN A 279 -9.53 1.76 8.71
CA ASN A 279 -9.56 2.60 7.50
C ASN A 279 -10.59 2.17 6.44
N ASN A 280 -10.88 0.87 6.32
CA ASN A 280 -11.83 0.38 5.31
C ASN A 280 -13.28 0.28 5.82
N LEU A 281 -13.48 0.34 7.14
CA LEU A 281 -14.77 0.04 7.75
C LEU A 281 -15.86 1.08 7.43
N PRO A 282 -15.60 2.40 7.39
CA PRO A 282 -16.64 3.37 7.04
C PRO A 282 -17.14 3.18 5.61
N ALA A 283 -16.25 2.93 4.65
CA ALA A 283 -16.66 2.68 3.26
C ALA A 283 -17.59 1.46 3.12
N ASN A 284 -17.42 0.46 3.98
CA ASN A 284 -18.21 -0.78 3.93
C ASN A 284 -19.52 -0.70 4.72
N TYR A 285 -19.55 0.03 5.84
CA TYR A 285 -20.65 -0.05 6.81
C TYR A 285 -21.45 1.25 6.96
N LEU A 286 -20.91 2.40 6.52
CA LEU A 286 -21.63 3.68 6.60
C LEU A 286 -22.93 3.70 5.77
N PRO A 287 -23.02 3.08 4.57
CA PRO A 287 -24.29 2.96 3.85
C PRO A 287 -25.33 2.13 4.60
N SER A 288 -24.89 1.05 5.26
CA SER A 288 -25.76 0.20 6.08
C SER A 288 -26.27 0.96 7.31
N TYR A 289 -25.41 1.77 7.96
CA TYR A 289 -25.81 2.66 9.05
C TYR A 289 -26.88 3.67 8.59
N ALA A 290 -26.71 4.29 7.43
CA ALA A 290 -27.69 5.20 6.86
C ALA A 290 -29.04 4.51 6.62
N THR A 291 -29.01 3.30 6.06
CA THR A 291 -30.22 2.50 5.78
C THR A 291 -30.93 2.09 7.07
N ASP A 292 -30.19 1.68 8.11
CA ASP A 292 -30.75 1.34 9.43
C ASP A 292 -31.44 2.54 10.12
N LEU A 293 -31.10 3.77 9.73
CA LEU A 293 -31.79 5.01 10.16
C LEU A 293 -32.94 5.43 9.24
N GLY A 294 -33.32 4.61 8.27
CA GLY A 294 -34.39 4.90 7.31
C GLY A 294 -33.98 5.83 6.17
N ILE A 295 -32.69 6.09 5.98
CA ILE A 295 -32.19 6.87 4.83
C ILE A 295 -32.18 5.96 3.58
N SER A 296 -32.62 6.51 2.45
CA SER A 296 -32.66 5.81 1.17
C SER A 296 -31.29 5.26 0.73
N PRO A 297 -31.20 4.04 0.15
CA PRO A 297 -29.94 3.44 -0.29
C PRO A 297 -29.10 4.32 -1.24
N GLU A 298 -29.74 5.13 -2.08
CA GLU A 298 -29.09 6.04 -3.02
C GLU A 298 -28.26 7.10 -2.28
N LYS A 299 -28.83 7.67 -1.21
CA LYS A 299 -28.14 8.62 -0.34
C LYS A 299 -26.98 7.95 0.42
N GLY A 300 -27.13 6.68 0.80
CA GLY A 300 -26.06 5.87 1.39
C GLY A 300 -24.88 5.67 0.44
N ALA A 301 -25.14 5.41 -0.85
CA ALA A 301 -24.10 5.29 -1.88
C ALA A 301 -23.33 6.60 -2.12
N LEU A 302 -24.00 7.76 -2.02
CA LEU A 302 -23.34 9.06 -2.10
C LEU A 302 -22.29 9.27 -1.00
N LEU A 303 -22.48 8.70 0.20
CA LEU A 303 -21.50 8.78 1.29
C LEU A 303 -20.16 8.13 0.91
N VAL A 304 -20.20 6.98 0.22
CA VAL A 304 -18.99 6.31 -0.28
C VAL A 304 -18.33 7.11 -1.40
N THR A 305 -19.13 7.81 -2.21
CA THR A 305 -18.64 8.71 -3.25
C THR A 305 -17.90 9.89 -2.61
N PHE A 306 -18.46 10.51 -1.57
CA PHE A 306 -17.78 11.58 -0.82
C PHE A 306 -16.49 11.08 -0.16
N LEU A 307 -16.50 9.90 0.49
CA LEU A 307 -15.30 9.27 1.03
C LEU A 307 -14.17 9.15 -0.01
N SER A 308 -14.51 8.69 -1.21
CA SER A 308 -13.55 8.49 -2.29
C SER A 308 -13.03 9.81 -2.86
N LEU A 309 -13.93 10.76 -3.15
CA LEU A 309 -13.57 12.07 -3.70
C LEU A 309 -12.65 12.87 -2.77
N PHE A 310 -13.02 12.94 -1.49
CA PHE A 310 -12.20 13.63 -0.50
C PHE A 310 -10.94 12.83 -0.15
N GLY A 311 -10.95 11.49 -0.31
CA GLY A 311 -9.75 10.66 -0.27
C GLY A 311 -8.69 11.07 -1.28
N ILE A 312 -9.08 11.41 -2.52
CA ILE A 312 -8.15 11.91 -3.55
C ILE A 312 -7.50 13.22 -3.08
N ILE A 313 -8.32 14.18 -2.66
CA ILE A 313 -7.87 15.52 -2.23
C ILE A 313 -6.95 15.37 -1.01
N GLY A 314 -7.35 14.54 -0.05
CA GLY A 314 -6.60 14.26 1.16
C GLY A 314 -5.22 13.68 0.86
N GLN A 315 -5.15 12.63 0.04
CA GLN A 315 -3.89 11.94 -0.24
C GLN A 315 -2.89 12.85 -0.95
N ILE A 316 -3.35 13.66 -1.90
CA ILE A 316 -2.50 14.63 -2.60
C ILE A 316 -2.05 15.76 -1.67
N SER A 317 -2.99 16.36 -0.92
CA SER A 317 -2.70 17.52 -0.05
C SER A 317 -1.83 17.16 1.15
N LEU A 318 -2.14 16.08 1.87
CA LEU A 318 -1.33 15.60 2.99
C LEU A 318 -0.01 14.99 2.50
N GLY A 319 0.04 14.43 1.29
CA GLY A 319 1.29 14.03 0.65
C GLY A 319 2.22 15.20 0.42
N ALA A 320 1.72 16.28 -0.20
CA ALA A 320 2.49 17.51 -0.40
C ALA A 320 2.88 18.17 0.94
N LEU A 321 1.98 18.15 1.94
CA LEU A 321 2.28 18.67 3.27
C LEU A 321 3.40 17.88 3.94
N THR A 322 3.40 16.55 3.79
CA THR A 322 4.47 15.69 4.32
C THR A 322 5.83 16.04 3.74
N ASP A 323 5.90 16.31 2.43
CA ASP A 323 7.14 16.75 1.79
C ASP A 323 7.62 18.11 2.30
N ALA A 324 6.70 19.00 2.70
CA ALA A 324 7.03 20.36 3.13
C ALA A 324 7.46 20.45 4.61
N ILE A 325 6.76 19.77 5.52
CA ILE A 325 6.93 19.92 6.98
C ILE A 325 7.28 18.60 7.71
N GLY A 326 7.51 17.53 6.95
CA GLY A 326 7.79 16.19 7.48
C GLY A 326 6.52 15.43 7.89
N PRO A 327 6.64 14.15 8.28
CA PRO A 327 5.50 13.25 8.47
C PRO A 327 4.76 13.39 9.80
N LEU A 328 5.31 14.10 10.79
CA LEU A 328 4.72 14.16 12.13
C LEU A 328 3.34 14.83 12.14
N ILE A 329 3.24 16.05 11.62
CA ILE A 329 1.98 16.82 11.61
C ILE A 329 0.93 16.13 10.71
N PRO A 330 1.24 15.73 9.47
CA PRO A 330 0.31 14.97 8.63
C PRO A 330 -0.19 13.68 9.28
N MET A 331 0.66 12.96 10.03
CA MET A 331 0.24 11.76 10.73
C MET A 331 -0.74 12.05 11.87
N LEU A 332 -0.46 13.08 12.67
CA LEU A 332 -1.37 13.54 13.73
C LEU A 332 -2.71 14.00 13.16
N LEU A 333 -2.69 14.77 12.07
CA LEU A 333 -3.91 15.20 11.38
C LEU A 333 -4.69 13.98 10.86
N SER A 334 -4.00 13.04 10.21
CA SER A 334 -4.61 11.82 9.68
C SER A 334 -5.31 11.00 10.77
N THR A 335 -4.68 10.78 11.93
CA THR A 335 -5.26 9.93 12.98
C THR A 335 -6.29 10.67 13.84
N LEU A 336 -5.99 11.89 14.30
CA LEU A 336 -6.84 12.62 15.23
C LEU A 336 -8.10 13.18 14.57
N VAL A 337 -8.00 13.71 13.34
CA VAL A 337 -9.19 14.22 12.62
C VAL A 337 -10.12 13.06 12.24
N SER A 338 -9.56 11.93 11.80
CA SER A 338 -10.35 10.73 11.49
C SER A 338 -11.01 10.15 12.75
N SER A 339 -10.31 10.15 13.87
CA SER A 339 -10.87 9.75 15.17
C SER A 339 -12.01 10.68 15.59
N PHE A 340 -11.83 11.99 15.49
CA PHE A 340 -12.88 12.98 15.77
C PHE A 340 -14.11 12.80 14.86
N ALA A 341 -13.89 12.58 13.56
CA ALA A 341 -14.95 12.35 12.59
C ALA A 341 -15.81 11.11 12.94
N VAL A 342 -15.20 10.08 13.51
CA VAL A 342 -15.92 8.88 13.95
C VAL A 342 -16.54 9.07 15.33
N PHE A 343 -15.76 9.40 16.36
CA PHE A 343 -16.26 9.48 17.73
C PHE A 343 -17.32 10.56 17.88
N VAL A 344 -17.06 11.76 17.37
CA VAL A 344 -17.91 12.91 17.63
C VAL A 344 -18.97 13.02 16.54
N VAL A 345 -18.55 13.15 15.28
CA VAL A 345 -19.49 13.47 14.19
C VAL A 345 -20.41 12.28 13.87
N TRP A 346 -19.85 11.07 13.72
CA TRP A 346 -20.65 9.86 13.46
C TRP A 346 -21.32 9.35 14.74
N GLY A 347 -20.58 9.24 15.85
CA GLY A 347 -21.09 8.71 17.11
C GLY A 347 -22.27 9.47 17.69
N LEU A 348 -22.23 10.81 17.63
CA LEU A 348 -23.32 11.67 18.11
C LEU A 348 -24.32 12.02 16.99
N GLY A 349 -23.95 11.80 15.73
CA GLY A 349 -24.71 12.20 14.57
C GLY A 349 -25.71 11.19 14.05
N ARG A 350 -26.96 11.64 13.87
CA ARG A 350 -28.05 10.84 13.29
C ARG A 350 -28.58 11.39 11.98
N TYR A 351 -28.37 12.67 11.72
CA TYR A 351 -28.76 13.29 10.47
C TYR A 351 -27.83 12.86 9.34
N TYR A 352 -28.38 12.83 8.13
CA TYR A 352 -27.62 12.53 6.91
C TYR A 352 -26.37 13.42 6.77
N TRP A 353 -26.49 14.70 7.11
CA TRP A 353 -25.37 15.66 7.03
C TRP A 353 -24.20 15.31 7.94
N ASN A 354 -24.44 14.72 9.12
CA ASN A 354 -23.35 14.25 9.97
C ASN A 354 -22.58 13.13 9.29
N MET A 355 -23.27 12.21 8.62
CA MET A 355 -22.62 11.14 7.86
C MET A 355 -21.84 11.69 6.66
N VAL A 356 -22.34 12.73 6.00
CA VAL A 356 -21.62 13.43 4.92
C VAL A 356 -20.34 14.06 5.48
N ILE A 357 -20.42 14.81 6.59
CA ILE A 357 -19.24 15.43 7.22
C ILE A 357 -18.24 14.35 7.66
N THR A 358 -18.70 13.25 8.26
CA THR A 358 -17.84 12.10 8.58
C THR A 358 -17.18 11.53 7.32
N SER A 359 -17.92 11.38 6.22
CA SER A 359 -17.38 10.87 4.95
C SER A 359 -16.29 11.78 4.39
N VAL A 360 -16.52 13.09 4.44
CA VAL A 360 -15.56 14.10 3.98
C VAL A 360 -14.29 14.07 4.83
N LEU A 361 -14.42 14.16 6.15
CA LEU A 361 -13.28 14.20 7.07
C LEU A 361 -12.52 12.86 7.06
N PHE A 362 -13.22 11.74 7.18
CA PHE A 362 -12.58 10.44 7.19
C PHE A 362 -11.91 10.13 5.85
N GLY A 363 -12.54 10.46 4.72
CA GLY A 363 -11.95 10.32 3.40
C GLY A 363 -10.66 11.11 3.28
N ALA A 364 -10.71 12.41 3.57
CA ALA A 364 -9.54 13.29 3.45
C ALA A 364 -8.38 12.93 4.38
N PHE A 365 -8.65 12.47 5.60
CA PHE A 365 -7.59 12.30 6.60
C PHE A 365 -7.17 10.83 6.78
N ALA A 366 -8.08 9.86 6.81
CA ALA A 366 -7.73 8.46 7.08
C ALA A 366 -7.00 7.83 5.90
N PHE A 367 -7.48 8.05 4.67
CA PHE A 367 -6.91 7.42 3.46
C PHE A 367 -5.49 7.92 3.17
N SER A 368 -5.20 9.15 3.61
CA SER A 368 -3.91 9.83 3.47
C SER A 368 -2.79 9.23 4.31
N PHE A 369 -3.12 8.44 5.33
CA PHE A 369 -2.12 7.76 6.15
C PHE A 369 -1.16 6.89 5.32
N MET A 370 -1.67 6.30 4.22
CA MET A 370 -0.89 5.43 3.35
C MET A 370 0.24 6.16 2.62
N VAL A 371 0.11 7.48 2.43
CA VAL A 371 1.12 8.33 1.79
C VAL A 371 2.36 8.49 2.67
N LEU A 372 2.20 8.37 3.99
CA LEU A 372 3.28 8.50 4.98
C LEU A 372 4.23 7.29 4.99
N ARG A 373 3.82 6.16 4.41
CA ARG A 373 4.60 4.90 4.37
C ARG A 373 6.04 5.13 3.94
N SER A 374 6.26 5.82 2.83
CA SER A 374 7.60 6.01 2.25
C SER A 374 8.50 6.85 3.18
N HIS A 375 7.95 7.82 3.90
CA HIS A 375 8.67 8.60 4.90
C HIS A 375 8.91 7.81 6.19
N MET A 376 7.93 7.02 6.65
CA MET A 376 8.06 6.15 7.82
C MET A 376 9.18 5.13 7.60
N ALA A 377 9.26 4.54 6.39
CA ALA A 377 10.31 3.60 6.03
C ALA A 377 11.71 4.26 6.04
N ALA A 378 11.84 5.42 5.40
CA ALA A 378 13.11 6.17 5.39
C ALA A 378 13.57 6.57 6.80
N ILE A 379 12.63 7.01 7.66
CA ILE A 379 12.94 7.40 9.04
C ILE A 379 13.37 6.20 9.90
N ALA A 380 12.76 5.03 9.68
CA ALA A 380 13.10 3.81 10.40
C ALA A 380 14.50 3.29 10.01
N VAL A 381 14.85 3.35 8.73
CA VAL A 381 16.20 2.95 8.26
C VAL A 381 17.24 3.96 8.71
N ASP A 382 16.96 5.26 8.59
CA ASP A 382 17.84 6.36 9.03
C ASP A 382 19.21 6.35 8.33
N ASP A 383 19.25 5.92 7.08
CA ASP A 383 20.46 5.81 6.27
C ASP A 383 20.10 5.99 4.78
N PRO A 384 20.37 7.17 4.18
CA PRO A 384 20.06 7.46 2.78
C PRO A 384 20.80 6.57 1.78
N GLU A 385 21.91 5.95 2.16
CA GLU A 385 22.72 5.10 1.29
C GLU A 385 22.13 3.68 1.13
N ARG A 386 21.02 3.38 1.82
CA ARG A 386 20.40 2.04 1.86
C ARG A 386 18.95 2.01 1.35
N PRO A 387 18.69 2.42 0.09
CA PRO A 387 17.33 2.46 -0.47
C PRO A 387 16.65 1.08 -0.53
N ALA A 388 17.42 -0.01 -0.62
CA ALA A 388 16.89 -1.37 -0.60
C ALA A 388 16.30 -1.75 0.77
N GLU A 389 16.92 -1.31 1.87
CA GLU A 389 16.39 -1.51 3.22
C GLU A 389 15.11 -0.69 3.43
N GLU A 390 15.05 0.55 2.92
CA GLU A 390 13.84 1.39 3.00
C GLU A 390 12.66 0.71 2.30
N LEU A 391 12.90 0.19 1.09
CA LEU A 391 11.88 -0.49 0.32
C LEU A 391 11.38 -1.77 1.02
N PHE A 392 12.27 -2.52 1.67
CA PHE A 392 11.90 -3.69 2.47
C PHE A 392 11.06 -3.32 3.70
N VAL A 393 11.46 -2.30 4.46
CA VAL A 393 10.70 -1.79 5.62
C VAL A 393 9.31 -1.33 5.19
N SER A 394 9.24 -0.60 4.06
CA SER A 394 7.99 -0.24 3.41
C SER A 394 7.13 -1.48 3.08
N GLY A 395 7.75 -2.53 2.53
CA GLY A 395 7.11 -3.81 2.28
C GLY A 395 6.53 -4.45 3.54
N ILE A 396 7.24 -4.41 4.67
CA ILE A 396 6.72 -4.90 5.95
C ILE A 396 5.52 -4.08 6.43
N LEU A 397 5.57 -2.75 6.34
CA LEU A 397 4.45 -1.90 6.71
C LEU A 397 3.19 -2.23 5.88
N LEU A 398 3.36 -2.48 4.58
CA LEU A 398 2.28 -2.94 3.70
C LEU A 398 1.80 -4.33 4.07
N PHE A 399 2.70 -5.25 4.39
CA PHE A 399 2.36 -6.62 4.80
C PHE A 399 1.44 -6.63 6.01
N THR A 400 1.84 -5.90 7.05
CA THR A 400 1.03 -5.78 8.26
C THR A 400 -0.34 -5.17 7.95
N ARG A 401 -0.39 -4.15 7.09
CA ARG A 401 -1.65 -3.56 6.63
C ARG A 401 -2.51 -4.59 5.90
N GLY A 402 -1.95 -5.37 4.99
CA GLY A 402 -2.66 -6.40 4.22
C GLY A 402 -3.27 -7.49 5.09
N VAL A 403 -2.49 -8.07 6.00
CA VAL A 403 -2.95 -9.12 6.94
C VAL A 403 -4.10 -8.62 7.81
N ILE A 404 -3.96 -7.43 8.39
CA ILE A 404 -5.00 -6.84 9.24
C ILE A 404 -6.20 -6.40 8.41
N GLY A 405 -5.99 -5.96 7.17
CA GLY A 405 -7.06 -5.64 6.22
C GLY A 405 -8.00 -6.81 6.02
N VAL A 406 -7.47 -8.04 5.86
CA VAL A 406 -8.27 -9.28 5.83
C VAL A 406 -9.06 -9.49 7.11
N ALA A 407 -8.39 -9.41 8.26
CA ALA A 407 -9.02 -9.63 9.57
C ALA A 407 -10.08 -8.57 9.91
N SER A 408 -9.91 -7.33 9.44
CA SER A 408 -10.75 -6.19 9.82
C SER A 408 -12.23 -6.37 9.52
N GLY A 409 -12.57 -6.94 8.35
CA GLY A 409 -13.96 -7.23 7.97
C GLY A 409 -14.64 -8.21 8.93
N TYR A 410 -13.93 -9.26 9.34
CA TYR A 410 -14.44 -10.27 10.27
C TYR A 410 -14.61 -9.74 11.69
N ILE A 411 -13.63 -8.96 12.16
CA ILE A 411 -13.68 -8.32 13.49
C ILE A 411 -14.88 -7.37 13.56
N ALA A 412 -15.07 -6.53 12.53
CA ALA A 412 -16.21 -5.63 12.44
C ALA A 412 -17.55 -6.37 12.44
N ALA A 413 -17.66 -7.46 11.67
CA ALA A 413 -18.87 -8.26 11.62
C ALA A 413 -19.18 -8.93 12.98
N ALA A 414 -18.18 -9.49 13.64
CA ALA A 414 -18.32 -10.10 14.97
C ALA A 414 -18.76 -9.08 16.02
N VAL A 415 -18.21 -7.86 15.99
CA VAL A 415 -18.61 -6.78 16.90
C VAL A 415 -20.06 -6.36 16.68
N LEU A 416 -20.52 -6.30 15.42
CA LEU A 416 -21.91 -5.95 15.11
C LEU A 416 -22.90 -7.06 15.49
N GLN A 417 -22.50 -8.33 15.39
CA GLN A 417 -23.34 -9.48 15.79
C GLN A 417 -23.52 -9.56 17.31
N ASN A 418 -22.48 -9.26 18.07
CA ASN A 418 -22.50 -9.31 19.54
C ASN A 418 -22.95 -7.99 20.18
N SER A 419 -23.23 -6.94 19.40
CA SER A 419 -23.69 -5.67 19.95
C SER A 419 -25.15 -5.78 20.37
N GLU A 420 -25.46 -5.32 21.58
CA GLU A 420 -26.83 -5.18 22.05
C GLU A 420 -27.62 -4.29 21.09
N ASN A 421 -28.73 -4.82 20.55
CA ASN A 421 -29.62 -4.06 19.68
C ASN A 421 -30.63 -3.30 20.54
N ILE A 422 -30.12 -2.35 21.33
CA ILE A 422 -30.94 -1.32 21.95
C ILE A 422 -31.50 -0.53 20.76
N GLY A 423 -32.82 -0.45 20.56
CA GLY A 423 -33.42 0.22 19.39
C GLY A 423 -32.92 1.67 19.15
N VAL A 424 -33.49 2.41 18.21
CA VAL A 424 -33.05 3.79 17.89
C VAL A 424 -33.45 4.78 19.01
N GLN A 425 -32.91 4.60 20.22
CA GLN A 425 -33.03 5.44 21.41
C GLN A 425 -32.11 6.65 21.30
N PRO A 426 -32.43 7.85 21.86
CA PRO A 426 -31.50 8.98 21.90
C PRO A 426 -30.23 8.62 22.68
N GLY A 427 -29.07 8.69 22.03
CA GLY A 427 -27.79 8.27 22.64
C GLY A 427 -26.64 8.11 21.64
N TYR A 428 -25.47 7.79 22.16
CA TYR A 428 -24.24 7.58 21.39
C TYR A 428 -24.29 6.28 20.57
N GLY A 429 -24.20 6.40 19.24
CA GLY A 429 -24.40 5.29 18.31
C GLY A 429 -25.87 4.87 18.25
N ALA A 430 -26.46 4.84 17.05
CA ALA A 430 -27.82 4.35 16.88
C ALA A 430 -27.84 2.81 16.82
N GLY A 431 -28.77 2.16 17.53
CA GLY A 431 -28.95 0.72 17.41
C GLY A 431 -27.73 -0.10 17.86
N LYS A 432 -27.46 -1.16 17.10
CA LYS A 432 -26.27 -2.03 17.19
C LYS A 432 -24.93 -1.37 16.86
N TRP A 433 -24.90 -0.09 16.47
CA TRP A 433 -23.69 0.53 15.90
C TRP A 433 -22.75 1.15 16.92
N ARG A 434 -23.17 1.28 18.19
CA ARG A 434 -22.38 1.89 19.27
C ARG A 434 -20.99 1.25 19.42
N SER A 435 -20.93 -0.06 19.62
CA SER A 435 -19.66 -0.80 19.83
C SER A 435 -18.73 -0.69 18.62
N PHE A 436 -19.30 -0.67 17.42
CA PHE A 436 -18.56 -0.51 16.17
C PHE A 436 -17.91 0.88 16.07
N ILE A 437 -18.66 1.96 16.36
CA ILE A 437 -18.11 3.33 16.31
C ILE A 437 -17.01 3.50 17.37
N ILE A 438 -17.19 2.94 18.57
CA ILE A 438 -16.16 2.97 19.63
C ILE A 438 -14.88 2.27 19.16
N LEU A 439 -14.99 1.08 18.56
CA LEU A 439 -13.85 0.36 18.02
C LEU A 439 -13.10 1.19 16.97
N LEU A 440 -13.82 1.78 15.99
CA LEU A 440 -13.17 2.60 14.96
C LEU A 440 -12.48 3.83 15.54
N GLY A 441 -13.15 4.58 16.40
CA GLY A 441 -12.55 5.76 17.00
C GLY A 441 -11.32 5.41 17.85
N ALA A 442 -11.42 4.36 18.67
CA ALA A 442 -10.35 3.96 19.58
C ALA A 442 -9.11 3.49 18.80
N THR A 443 -9.31 2.71 17.73
CA THR A 443 -8.22 2.25 16.86
C THR A 443 -7.56 3.41 16.12
N MET A 444 -8.34 4.37 15.61
CA MET A 444 -7.80 5.60 15.00
C MET A 444 -7.00 6.45 16.00
N THR A 445 -7.52 6.65 17.22
CA THR A 445 -6.79 7.37 18.28
C THR A 445 -5.50 6.64 18.66
N ALA A 446 -5.56 5.34 18.90
CA ALA A 446 -4.40 4.54 19.29
C ALA A 446 -3.34 4.48 18.18
N ALA A 447 -3.72 4.60 16.90
CA ALA A 447 -2.75 4.74 15.81
C ALA A 447 -1.88 6.00 15.93
N THR A 448 -2.33 7.03 16.66
CA THR A 448 -1.52 8.23 16.98
C THR A 448 -0.25 7.89 17.74
N LEU A 449 -0.17 6.71 18.39
CA LEU A 449 1.04 6.27 19.08
C LEU A 449 2.28 6.20 18.17
N GLY A 450 2.09 6.05 16.85
CA GLY A 450 3.17 6.17 15.87
C GLY A 450 3.88 7.53 15.91
N ALA A 451 3.19 8.60 16.29
CA ALA A 451 3.72 9.97 16.34
C ALA A 451 4.77 10.15 17.43
N PHE A 452 4.66 9.39 18.53
CA PHE A 452 5.68 9.38 19.57
C PHE A 452 7.03 8.86 19.05
N GLY A 453 7.01 7.95 18.06
CA GLY A 453 8.23 7.48 17.38
C GLY A 453 8.96 8.61 16.66
N LEU A 454 8.21 9.53 16.04
CA LEU A 454 8.76 10.71 15.36
C LEU A 454 9.22 11.78 16.35
N LEU A 455 8.47 12.02 17.42
CA LEU A 455 8.82 12.99 18.47
C LEU A 455 10.11 12.62 19.20
N LYS A 456 10.33 11.32 19.46
CA LYS A 456 11.53 10.85 20.14
C LYS A 456 12.80 11.07 19.29
N LYS A 457 12.72 10.88 17.97
CA LYS A 457 13.84 11.09 17.06
C LYS A 457 14.22 12.57 16.92
N ARG A 458 13.22 13.47 16.91
CA ARG A 458 13.44 14.93 16.86
C ARG A 458 14.15 15.49 18.11
N LYS A 459 14.17 14.75 19.23
CA LYS A 459 14.92 15.14 20.44
C LYS A 459 16.36 14.62 20.47
N THR A 460 16.70 13.66 19.61
CA THR A 460 18.04 13.06 19.51
C THR A 460 18.87 13.61 18.34
N THR A 461 18.28 14.50 17.55
CA THR A 461 18.94 15.28 16.48
C THR A 461 18.88 16.73 16.91
#